data_AF-A0A222P997-F1
#
_entry.id   AF-A0A222P997-F1
#
_cell.length_a   1.000
_cell.length_b   1.000
_cell.length_c   1.000
_cell.angle_alpha   90.00
_cell.angle_beta   90.00
_cell.angle_gamma   90.00
#
_symmetry.space_group_name_H-M   'P 1'
#
loop_
_entity.id
_entity.type
_entity.pdbx_description
1 polymer ?
#
loop_
_entity_poly.entity_id
_entity_poly.type
_entity_poly.pdbx_seq_one_letter_code
_entity_poly.pdbx_strand_id
1 'polypeptide(L)'
;MITVNSSEEINYNPKNVLEEVVTNVGMILRVCKEEQPLNRDFAFDSDLIDKNINVVQNRITSHLTKIIREYEPRAVLRQTRIIMKDTYNNDFDIELGIEVINIE
;
A
#
# COMPACT_ATOMS: atom_id res chain seq x y z
N MET A 1 -14.43 5.25 -5.31
CA MET A 1 -13.38 4.50 -4.58
C MET A 1 -12.61 3.70 -5.59
N ILE A 2 -11.29 3.81 -5.59
CA ILE A 2 -10.37 3.15 -6.52
C ILE A 2 -9.55 2.15 -5.73
N THR A 3 -9.33 0.98 -6.31
CA THR A 3 -8.53 -0.07 -5.70
C THR A 3 -7.15 -0.07 -6.33
N VAL A 4 -6.11 -0.17 -5.50
CA VAL A 4 -4.71 -0.27 -5.91
C VAL A 4 -4.10 -1.49 -5.22
N ASN A 5 -3.50 -2.40 -5.99
CA ASN A 5 -2.90 -3.63 -5.47
C ASN A 5 -1.37 -3.62 -5.59
N SER A 6 -0.70 -4.22 -4.61
CA SER A 6 0.78 -4.30 -4.58
C SER A 6 1.39 -5.12 -5.72
N SER A 7 0.60 -5.93 -6.42
CA SER A 7 1.03 -6.75 -7.55
C SER A 7 0.61 -6.21 -8.91
N GLU A 8 -0.10 -5.07 -8.96
CA GLU A 8 -0.44 -4.42 -10.22
C GLU A 8 0.79 -3.80 -10.91
N GLU A 9 0.79 -3.82 -12.24
CA GLU A 9 1.82 -3.13 -13.01
C GLU A 9 1.69 -1.61 -12.86
N ILE A 10 2.82 -0.94 -12.63
CA ILE A 10 2.86 0.51 -12.49
C ILE A 10 2.85 1.15 -13.88
N ASN A 11 1.85 2.01 -14.14
CA ASN A 11 1.80 2.82 -15.35
C ASN A 11 2.68 4.07 -15.21
N TYR A 12 3.88 4.03 -15.78
CA TYR A 12 4.83 5.16 -15.76
C TYR A 12 4.48 6.30 -16.75
N ASN A 13 3.41 6.17 -17.54
CA ASN A 13 2.95 7.20 -18.47
C ASN A 13 1.47 7.55 -18.22
N PRO A 14 1.14 8.20 -17.09
CA PRO A 14 -0.23 8.56 -16.75
C PRO A 14 -0.78 9.60 -17.73
N LYS A 15 -2.03 9.43 -18.17
CA LYS A 15 -2.70 10.32 -19.14
C LYS A 15 -3.54 11.41 -18.49
N ASN A 16 -3.83 11.27 -17.20
CA ASN A 16 -4.66 12.19 -16.43
C ASN A 16 -4.25 12.12 -14.94
N VAL A 17 -4.72 13.10 -14.17
CA VAL A 17 -4.41 13.23 -12.74
C VAL A 17 -4.85 11.99 -11.94
N LEU A 18 -5.94 11.34 -12.34
CA LEU A 18 -6.43 10.14 -11.66
C LEU A 18 -5.43 8.98 -11.80
N GLU A 19 -4.98 8.73 -13.03
CA GLU A 19 -3.95 7.72 -13.31
C GLU A 19 -2.63 8.05 -12.63
N GLU A 20 -2.24 9.33 -12.59
CA GLU A 20 -1.04 9.77 -11.88
C GLU A 20 -1.11 9.45 -10.39
N VAL A 21 -2.23 9.76 -9.73
CA VAL A 21 -2.44 9.45 -8.30
C VAL A 21 -2.42 7.93 -8.06
N VAL A 22 -3.06 7.15 -8.92
CA VAL A 22 -3.03 5.67 -8.83
C VAL A 22 -1.59 5.14 -8.98
N THR A 23 -0.84 5.66 -9.94
CA THR A 23 0.58 5.33 -10.15
C THR A 23 1.43 5.67 -8.94
N ASN A 24 1.27 6.86 -8.36
CA ASN A 24 2.03 7.30 -7.19
C ASN A 24 1.72 6.42 -5.96
N VAL A 25 0.43 6.14 -5.70
CA VAL A 25 0.03 5.23 -4.62
C VAL A 25 0.56 3.82 -4.85
N GLY A 26 0.52 3.32 -6.08
CA GLY A 26 1.09 2.02 -6.45
C GLY A 26 2.60 1.96 -6.20
N MET A 27 3.34 3.02 -6.55
CA MET A 27 4.78 3.10 -6.25
C MET A 27 5.06 3.10 -4.76
N ILE A 28 4.31 3.89 -3.96
CA ILE A 28 4.42 3.87 -2.49
C ILE A 28 4.22 2.45 -1.97
N LEU A 29 3.16 1.76 -2.42
CA LEU A 29 2.84 0.41 -1.99
C LEU A 29 3.92 -0.61 -2.36
N ARG A 30 4.52 -0.46 -3.54
CA ARG A 30 5.61 -1.33 -4.01
C ARG A 30 6.88 -1.14 -3.19
N VAL A 31 7.28 0.11 -2.94
CA VAL A 31 8.39 0.43 -2.04
C VAL A 31 8.13 -0.16 -0.66
N CYS A 32 6.89 -0.07 -0.15
CA CYS A 32 6.53 -0.68 1.13
C CYS A 32 6.65 -2.20 1.18
N LYS A 33 6.40 -2.88 0.04
CA LYS A 33 6.54 -4.33 -0.07
C LYS A 33 8.00 -4.76 -0.25
N GLU A 34 8.79 -3.99 -1.01
CA GLU A 34 10.15 -4.36 -1.45
C GLU A 34 11.30 -3.85 -0.53
N GLU A 35 11.12 -2.78 0.27
CA GLU A 35 12.12 -2.20 1.22
C GLU A 35 12.41 -3.09 2.46
N GLN A 36 12.34 -4.41 2.34
CA GLN A 36 12.70 -5.34 3.41
C GLN A 36 14.19 -5.33 3.86
N PRO A 37 15.19 -4.74 3.17
CA PRO A 37 16.57 -4.70 3.70
C PRO A 37 17.12 -3.33 4.12
N LEU A 38 16.69 -2.20 3.53
CA LEU A 38 17.38 -0.90 3.69
C LEU A 38 16.82 -0.02 4.82
N ASN A 39 15.55 -0.22 5.19
CA ASN A 39 14.91 0.50 6.29
C ASN A 39 14.25 -0.50 7.25
N ARG A 40 15.01 -0.91 8.29
CA ARG A 40 14.61 -1.95 9.24
C ARG A 40 13.35 -1.57 10.06
N ASP A 41 13.02 -0.28 10.13
CA ASP A 41 11.78 0.25 10.74
C ASP A 41 10.58 0.25 9.78
N PHE A 42 10.82 0.00 8.48
CA PHE A 42 9.83 -0.02 7.40
C PHE A 42 9.48 -1.44 6.97
N ALA A 43 10.41 -2.39 7.17
CA ALA A 43 10.10 -3.80 7.08
C ALA A 43 8.89 -4.10 7.98
N PHE A 44 7.99 -4.94 7.48
CA PHE A 44 7.04 -5.64 8.35
C PHE A 44 7.85 -6.24 9.49
N ASP A 45 7.77 -5.58 10.65
CA ASP A 45 8.41 -5.96 11.90
C ASP A 45 8.40 -7.49 11.95
N SER A 46 9.55 -8.17 12.05
CA SER A 46 9.58 -9.65 12.02
C SER A 46 8.68 -10.26 13.11
N ASP A 47 8.34 -9.42 14.09
CA ASP A 47 7.29 -9.51 15.09
C ASP A 47 5.84 -9.64 14.56
N LEU A 48 5.57 -9.48 13.26
CA LEU A 48 4.25 -9.63 12.62
C LEU A 48 4.02 -11.05 12.12
N ILE A 49 5.09 -11.82 11.95
CA ILE A 49 5.03 -13.27 11.84
C ILE A 49 4.40 -13.75 13.15
N ASP A 50 3.26 -14.46 13.06
CA ASP A 50 2.44 -14.95 14.18
C ASP A 50 1.48 -13.95 14.88
N LYS A 51 1.33 -12.71 14.40
CA LYS A 51 0.29 -11.79 14.92
C LYS A 51 -1.04 -11.95 14.19
N ASN A 52 -2.14 -11.71 14.91
CA ASN A 52 -3.49 -11.71 14.34
C ASN A 52 -3.54 -10.76 13.13
N ILE A 53 -4.06 -11.24 12.00
CA ILE A 53 -4.13 -10.50 10.73
C ILE A 53 -4.75 -9.10 10.89
N ASN A 54 -5.69 -8.92 11.82
CA ASN A 54 -6.31 -7.62 12.11
C ASN A 54 -5.31 -6.63 12.72
N VAL A 55 -4.39 -7.10 13.58
CA VAL A 55 -3.35 -6.26 14.19
C VAL A 55 -2.34 -5.84 13.13
N VAL A 56 -1.95 -6.78 12.27
CA VAL A 56 -1.05 -6.51 11.14
C VAL A 56 -1.68 -5.49 10.20
N GLN A 57 -2.94 -5.72 9.78
CA GLN A 57 -3.68 -4.82 8.91
C GLN A 57 -3.78 -3.41 9.50
N ASN A 58 -4.13 -3.28 10.78
CA ASN A 58 -4.21 -1.96 11.43
C ASN A 58 -2.86 -1.22 11.46
N ARG A 59 -1.75 -1.93 11.69
CA ARG A 59 -0.41 -1.34 11.65
C ARG A 59 -0.05 -0.86 10.24
N ILE A 60 -0.28 -1.69 9.21
CA ILE A 60 -0.10 -1.31 7.80
C ILE A 60 -0.94 -0.08 7.49
N THR A 61 -2.23 -0.12 7.81
CA THR A 61 -3.16 0.98 7.54
C THR A 61 -2.66 2.27 8.17
N SER A 62 -2.25 2.24 9.45
CA SER A 62 -1.71 3.42 10.12
C SER A 62 -0.43 3.93 9.48
N HIS A 63 0.46 3.04 9.01
CA HIS A 63 1.72 3.42 8.39
C HIS A 63 1.48 4.02 7.00
N LEU A 64 0.76 3.32 6.13
CA LEU A 64 0.38 3.79 4.80
C LEU A 64 -0.44 5.08 4.85
N THR A 65 -1.31 5.26 5.84
CA THR A 65 -2.06 6.52 6.01
C THR A 65 -1.12 7.72 6.19
N LYS A 66 -0.03 7.57 6.94
CA LYS A 66 0.94 8.65 7.15
C LYS A 66 1.71 8.94 5.87
N ILE A 67 2.21 7.89 5.21
CA ILE A 67 3.02 8.01 4.00
C ILE A 67 2.21 8.57 2.84
N ILE A 68 1.00 8.06 2.62
CA ILE A 68 0.12 8.58 1.58
C ILE A 68 -0.19 10.06 1.86
N ARG A 69 -0.44 10.46 3.12
CA ARG A 69 -0.67 11.86 3.45
C ARG A 69 0.56 12.76 3.18
N GLU A 70 1.76 12.23 3.34
CA GLU A 70 3.01 12.97 3.13
C GLU A 70 3.38 13.07 1.64
N TYR A 71 3.27 11.97 0.90
CA TYR A 71 3.78 11.84 -0.47
C TYR A 71 2.69 11.95 -1.55
N GLU A 72 1.44 11.63 -1.25
CA GLU A 72 0.32 11.72 -2.20
C GLU A 72 -0.98 12.19 -1.49
N PRO A 73 -1.03 13.46 -1.03
CA PRO A 73 -2.14 13.98 -0.21
C PRO A 73 -3.49 14.02 -0.94
N ARG A 74 -3.49 13.90 -2.28
CA ARG A 74 -4.72 13.79 -3.08
C ARG A 74 -5.42 12.44 -2.87
N ALA A 75 -4.72 11.42 -2.40
CA ALA A 75 -5.28 10.11 -2.09
C ALA A 75 -5.63 9.96 -0.60
N VAL A 76 -6.88 9.62 -0.30
CA VAL A 76 -7.34 9.29 1.05
C VAL A 76 -7.51 7.79 1.17
N LEU A 77 -6.74 7.17 2.07
CA LEU A 77 -6.87 5.74 2.36
C LEU A 77 -8.18 5.47 3.12
N ARG A 78 -9.04 4.63 2.57
CA ARG A 78 -10.33 4.22 3.18
C ARG A 78 -10.35 2.77 3.61
N GLN A 79 -9.63 1.91 2.89
CA GLN A 79 -9.60 0.48 3.15
C GLN A 79 -8.19 -0.07 2.91
N THR A 80 -7.78 -1.00 3.75
CA THR A 80 -6.60 -1.82 3.55
C THR A 80 -7.04 -3.27 3.72
N ARG A 81 -6.61 -4.13 2.80
CA ARG A 81 -6.86 -5.56 2.84
C ARG A 81 -5.57 -6.30 2.57
N ILE A 82 -5.34 -7.37 3.32
CA ILE A 82 -4.24 -8.30 3.08
C ILE A 82 -4.83 -9.54 2.42
N ILE A 83 -4.31 -9.90 1.25
CA ILE A 83 -4.73 -11.06 0.47
C ILE A 83 -3.57 -12.06 0.48
N MET A 84 -3.72 -13.16 1.22
CA MET A 84 -2.73 -14.24 1.22
C MET A 84 -2.77 -14.94 -0.14
N LYS A 85 -1.67 -14.88 -0.90
CA LYS A 85 -1.53 -15.59 -2.19
C LYS A 85 -1.04 -17.02 -1.98
N ASP A 86 -0.09 -17.21 -1.07
CA ASP A 86 0.44 -18.52 -0.74
C ASP A 86 0.72 -18.62 0.76
N THR A 87 0.00 -19.52 1.42
CA THR A 87 0.14 -19.77 2.86
C THR A 87 1.42 -20.54 3.20
N TYR A 88 1.99 -21.28 2.24
CA TYR A 88 3.23 -22.04 2.44
C TYR A 88 4.47 -21.18 2.28
N ASN A 89 4.44 -20.20 1.37
CA ASN A 89 5.56 -19.30 1.10
C ASN A 89 5.45 -17.94 1.82
N ASN A 90 4.44 -17.75 2.66
CA ASN A 90 4.11 -16.46 3.30
C ASN A 90 4.01 -15.31 2.30
N ASP A 91 3.53 -15.58 1.08
CA ASP A 91 3.34 -14.56 0.06
C ASP A 91 1.95 -13.93 0.23
N PHE A 92 1.95 -12.61 0.33
CA PHE A 92 0.74 -11.82 0.48
C PHE A 92 0.80 -10.58 -0.39
N ASP A 93 -0.39 -10.16 -0.83
CA ASP A 93 -0.60 -8.87 -1.44
C ASP A 93 -1.37 -7.95 -0.50
N ILE A 94 -1.15 -6.67 -0.73
CA ILE A 94 -1.88 -5.61 -0.06
C ILE A 94 -2.75 -4.94 -1.11
N GLU A 95 -4.02 -4.79 -0.79
CA GLU A 95 -5.01 -4.07 -1.57
C GLU A 95 -5.44 -2.82 -0.79
N LEU A 96 -5.36 -1.66 -1.43
CA LEU A 96 -5.76 -0.38 -0.87
C LEU A 96 -7.01 0.13 -1.59
N GLY A 97 -8.04 0.46 -0.81
CA GLY A 97 -9.15 1.28 -1.28
C GLY A 97 -8.86 2.74 -1.00
N ILE A 98 -8.62 3.52 -2.04
CA ILE A 98 -8.38 4.96 -1.95
C ILE A 98 -9.54 5.77 -2.53
N GLU A 99 -9.67 6.99 -2.03
CA GLU A 99 -10.57 8.01 -2.55
C GLU A 99 -9.71 9.21 -2.95
N VAL A 100 -9.84 9.66 -4.20
CA VAL A 100 -9.11 10.82 -4.68
C VAL A 100 -9.92 12.08 -4.40
N ILE A 101 -9.32 13.02 -3.67
CA ILE A 101 -9.89 14.32 -3.35
C ILE A 101 -9.10 15.41 -4.08
N ASN A 102 -9.78 16.49 -4.49
CA ASN A 102 -9.23 17.61 -5.26
C ASN A 102 -8.65 17.20 -6.63
N ILE A 103 -9.54 16.88 -7.56
CA ILE A 103 -9.22 16.83 -8.99
C ILE A 103 -9.62 18.20 -9.57
N GLU A 104 -8.79 19.21 -9.35
CA GLU A 104 -8.90 20.51 -10.06
C GLU A 104 -8.06 20.49 -11.34
#